data_AF-A0A6G1X191-F1
#
_entry.id   AF-A0A6G1X191-F1
#
_cell.length_a   1.000
_cell.length_b   1.000
_cell.length_c   1.000
_cell.angle_alpha   90.00
_cell.angle_beta   90.00
_cell.angle_gamma   90.00
#
_symmetry.space_group_name_H-M   'P 1'
#
loop_
_entity.id
_entity.type
_entity.pdbx_description
1 polymer ?
#
loop_
_entity_poly.entity_id
_entity_poly.type
_entity_poly.pdbx_seq_one_letter_code
_entity_poly.pdbx_strand_id
1 'polypeptide(L)'
;MSRNFILAFFLGVSLFGLSVVVTLALYPPPVLENFPLRKPLVGSIFGLICVFGMLAVIFPGSCSRIIGFKGEKQQAPHVFYTVGNSKGKKLTLRGHHPMCKNFSAHVIQTGGKTFCAGCSGLFLGGLAASVGTLLYFFGNLHIGQNSLLLLWIGATGVVLGLLQFSLFSIPRSSVRCFLNAFFAFGAFLVLVGTDGITQSIFVDLFLVVLIIFWIFTRVLLSQWGHERICRLCKVRKCEFRGF
;
A
#
# COMPACT_ATOMS: atom_id res chain seq x y z
N MET A 1 8.19 14.20 20.30
CA MET A 1 7.73 12.91 20.86
C MET A 1 6.44 12.38 20.21
N SER A 2 5.55 13.22 19.64
CA SER A 2 4.22 12.78 19.16
C SER A 2 4.20 11.89 17.90
N ARG A 3 5.02 12.13 16.87
CA ARG A 3 4.85 11.46 15.57
C ARG A 3 5.17 9.96 15.56
N ASN A 4 6.19 9.51 16.28
CA ASN A 4 6.51 8.09 16.38
C ASN A 4 5.43 7.33 17.17
N PHE A 5 4.85 7.97 18.17
CA PHE A 5 3.73 7.41 18.94
C PHE A 5 2.48 7.26 18.07
N ILE A 6 2.17 8.27 17.24
CA ILE A 6 1.06 8.19 16.26
C ILE A 6 1.26 7.01 15.31
N LEU A 7 2.45 6.87 14.70
CA LEU A 7 2.74 5.74 13.80
C LEU A 7 2.63 4.39 14.50
N ALA A 8 3.13 4.28 15.73
CA ALA A 8 3.01 3.05 16.51
C ALA A 8 1.55 2.72 16.85
N PHE A 9 0.73 3.73 17.12
CA PHE A 9 -0.71 3.57 17.34
C PHE A 9 -1.41 3.05 16.08
N PHE A 10 -1.21 3.69 14.91
CA PHE A 10 -1.80 3.23 13.65
C PHE A 10 -1.37 1.80 13.27
N LEU A 11 -0.08 1.48 13.49
CA LEU A 11 0.44 0.13 13.30
C LEU A 11 -0.21 -0.87 14.27
N GLY A 12 -0.32 -0.51 15.56
CA GLY A 12 -0.94 -1.33 16.59
C GLY A 12 -2.39 -1.63 16.29
N VAL A 13 -3.19 -0.61 15.92
CA VAL A 13 -4.59 -0.79 15.52
C VAL A 13 -4.71 -1.66 14.27
N SER A 14 -3.81 -1.49 13.29
CA SER A 14 -3.80 -2.31 12.07
C SER A 14 -3.57 -3.79 12.35
N LEU A 15 -2.60 -4.10 13.22
CA LEU A 15 -2.26 -5.47 13.60
C LEU A 15 -3.33 -6.09 14.51
N PHE A 16 -3.88 -5.29 15.43
CA PHE A 16 -5.00 -5.71 16.28
C PHE A 16 -6.23 -6.04 15.42
N GLY A 17 -6.60 -5.17 14.48
CA GLY A 17 -7.71 -5.44 13.56
C GLY A 17 -7.49 -6.73 12.76
N LEU A 18 -6.27 -6.97 12.27
CA LEU A 18 -5.96 -8.22 11.56
C LEU A 18 -6.14 -9.44 12.48
N SER A 19 -5.70 -9.35 13.74
CA SER A 19 -5.89 -10.43 14.71
C SER A 19 -7.36 -10.72 15.00
N VAL A 20 -8.21 -9.69 15.03
CA VAL A 20 -9.66 -9.83 15.17
C VAL A 20 -10.25 -10.57 13.95
N VAL A 21 -9.86 -10.20 12.73
CA VAL A 21 -10.31 -10.90 11.50
C VAL A 21 -9.89 -12.37 11.52
N VAL A 22 -8.64 -12.66 11.87
CA VAL A 22 -8.16 -14.05 11.98
C VAL A 22 -8.96 -14.82 13.03
N THR A 23 -9.25 -14.21 14.17
CA THR A 23 -10.06 -14.85 15.22
C THR A 23 -11.48 -15.13 14.74
N LEU A 24 -12.12 -14.17 14.07
CA LEU A 24 -13.46 -14.35 13.48
C LEU A 24 -13.48 -15.42 12.40
N ALA A 25 -12.40 -15.58 11.64
CA ALA A 25 -12.29 -16.65 10.66
C ALA A 25 -12.07 -18.04 11.31
N LEU A 26 -11.31 -18.11 12.41
CA LEU A 26 -11.10 -19.37 13.13
C LEU A 26 -12.33 -19.81 13.94
N TYR A 27 -13.11 -18.84 14.42
CA TYR A 27 -14.33 -19.04 15.19
C TYR A 27 -15.50 -18.31 14.52
N PRO A 28 -15.95 -18.78 13.34
CA PRO A 28 -16.98 -18.09 12.58
C PRO A 28 -18.30 -18.04 13.37
N PRO A 29 -19.00 -16.89 13.38
CA PRO A 29 -20.29 -16.80 14.03
C PRO A 29 -21.28 -17.76 13.34
N PRO A 30 -22.23 -18.36 14.08
CA PRO A 30 -23.18 -19.34 13.53
C PRO A 30 -24.24 -18.72 12.61
N VAL A 31 -24.11 -17.44 12.24
CA VAL A 31 -25.11 -16.70 11.46
C VAL A 31 -24.88 -16.96 9.98
N LEU A 32 -25.72 -17.81 9.39
CA LEU A 32 -25.70 -18.09 7.95
C LEU A 32 -26.51 -17.01 7.21
N GLU A 33 -25.83 -16.03 6.62
CA GLU A 33 -26.49 -14.99 5.84
C GLU A 33 -26.73 -15.44 4.40
N ASN A 34 -28.00 -15.68 4.06
CA ASN A 34 -28.43 -15.99 2.69
C ASN A 34 -28.67 -14.73 1.87
N PHE A 35 -27.66 -13.86 1.75
CA PHE A 35 -27.74 -12.65 0.92
C PHE A 35 -27.02 -12.86 -0.42
N PRO A 36 -27.74 -13.05 -1.54
CA PRO A 36 -27.13 -13.40 -2.83
C PRO A 36 -26.27 -12.28 -3.43
N LEU A 37 -26.50 -11.04 -3.04
CA LEU A 37 -25.74 -9.86 -3.47
C LEU A 37 -24.49 -9.59 -2.61
N ARG A 38 -24.20 -10.42 -1.59
CA ARG A 38 -23.03 -10.25 -0.71
C ARG A 38 -21.73 -10.16 -1.51
N LYS A 39 -21.44 -11.19 -2.31
CA LYS A 39 -20.21 -11.28 -3.11
C LYS A 39 -20.09 -10.13 -4.12
N PRO A 40 -21.09 -9.82 -4.96
CA PRO A 40 -21.03 -8.67 -5.86
C PRO A 40 -20.80 -7.34 -5.14
N LEU A 41 -21.44 -7.12 -3.99
CA LEU A 41 -21.31 -5.87 -3.23
C LEU A 41 -19.90 -5.70 -2.67
N VAL A 42 -19.40 -6.70 -1.93
CA VAL A 42 -18.05 -6.69 -1.35
C VAL A 42 -17.00 -6.58 -2.46
N GLY A 43 -17.14 -7.38 -3.52
CA GLY A 43 -16.26 -7.36 -4.69
C GLY A 43 -16.26 -6.01 -5.41
N SER A 44 -17.40 -5.33 -5.52
CA SER A 44 -17.49 -4.00 -6.12
C SER A 44 -16.76 -2.95 -5.29
N ILE A 45 -16.98 -2.94 -3.96
CA ILE A 45 -16.33 -1.98 -3.06
C ILE A 45 -14.82 -2.18 -3.07
N PHE A 46 -14.35 -3.42 -2.92
CA PHE A 46 -12.93 -3.73 -2.96
C PHE A 46 -12.31 -3.44 -4.34
N GLY A 47 -13.02 -3.76 -5.42
CA GLY A 47 -12.62 -3.43 -6.79
C GLY A 47 -12.41 -1.92 -6.98
N LEU A 48 -13.32 -1.09 -6.49
CA LEU A 48 -13.17 0.37 -6.51
C LEU A 48 -11.94 0.83 -5.73
N ILE A 49 -11.67 0.26 -4.56
CA ILE A 49 -10.46 0.56 -3.77
C ILE A 49 -9.20 0.24 -4.59
N CYS A 50 -9.15 -0.91 -5.28
CA CYS A 50 -8.02 -1.25 -6.15
C CYS A 50 -7.86 -0.27 -7.31
N VAL A 51 -8.95 0.11 -7.97
CA VAL A 51 -8.92 1.08 -9.08
C VAL A 51 -8.42 2.44 -8.60
N PHE A 52 -8.97 2.97 -7.51
CA PHE A 52 -8.49 4.22 -6.93
C PHE A 52 -7.04 4.15 -6.47
N GLY A 53 -6.62 3.02 -5.89
CA GLY A 53 -5.23 2.77 -5.51
C GLY A 53 -4.28 2.81 -6.71
N MET A 54 -4.64 2.16 -7.83
CA MET A 54 -3.85 2.18 -9.06
C MET A 54 -3.82 3.58 -9.70
N LEU A 55 -4.96 4.28 -9.73
CA LEU A 55 -5.05 5.66 -10.23
C LEU A 55 -4.18 6.62 -9.41
N ALA A 56 -4.14 6.47 -8.08
CA ALA A 56 -3.28 7.27 -7.20
C ALA A 56 -1.78 7.03 -7.49
N VAL A 57 -1.42 5.83 -7.95
CA VAL A 57 -0.03 5.52 -8.36
C VAL A 57 0.31 6.17 -9.71
N ILE A 58 -0.61 6.18 -10.67
CA ILE A 58 -0.38 6.76 -12.02
C ILE A 58 -0.45 8.29 -11.99
N PHE A 59 -1.40 8.85 -11.23
CA PHE A 59 -1.70 10.28 -11.17
C PHE A 59 -1.54 10.83 -9.75
N PRO A 60 -0.30 10.87 -9.20
CA PRO A 60 -0.07 11.29 -7.83
C PRO A 60 -0.55 12.72 -7.52
N GLY A 61 -0.63 13.60 -8.53
CA GLY A 61 -1.07 15.00 -8.36
C GLY A 61 -2.59 15.24 -8.38
N SER A 62 -3.41 14.24 -8.74
CA SER A 62 -4.88 14.39 -8.83
C SER A 62 -5.61 13.98 -7.55
N CYS A 63 -5.07 13.02 -6.78
CA CYS A 63 -5.63 12.62 -5.48
C CYS A 63 -5.37 13.65 -4.37
N SER A 64 -4.22 14.34 -4.37
CA SER A 64 -3.90 15.38 -3.39
C SER A 64 -4.88 16.56 -3.43
N ARG A 65 -5.39 16.87 -4.63
CA ARG A 65 -6.29 18.00 -4.89
C ARG A 65 -7.71 17.79 -4.35
N ILE A 66 -8.18 16.54 -4.29
CA ILE A 66 -9.54 16.19 -3.85
C ILE A 66 -9.62 16.13 -2.31
N ILE A 67 -8.51 15.83 -1.62
CA ILE A 67 -8.42 15.75 -0.14
C ILE A 67 -8.17 17.12 0.51
N GLY A 68 -8.28 18.23 -0.24
CA GLY A 68 -8.36 19.58 0.33
C GLY A 68 -7.04 20.16 0.86
N PHE A 69 -5.89 19.59 0.55
CA PHE A 69 -4.61 20.27 0.77
C PHE A 69 -4.36 21.26 -0.36
N LYS A 70 -4.82 22.50 -0.15
CA LYS A 70 -4.63 23.65 -1.04
C LYS A 70 -3.14 24.00 -1.14
N GLY A 71 -2.41 23.30 -1.99
CA GLY A 71 -1.07 23.65 -2.46
C GLY A 71 -1.18 24.43 -3.76
N GLU A 72 -0.75 25.68 -3.73
CA GLU A 72 -0.86 26.66 -4.80
C GLU A 72 -0.15 26.23 -6.11
N LYS A 73 -0.58 26.89 -7.19
CA LYS A 73 -0.48 26.57 -8.62
C LYS A 73 0.92 26.18 -9.17
N GLN A 74 0.82 25.33 -10.21
CA GLN A 74 1.59 25.33 -11.47
C GLN A 74 2.86 24.46 -11.67
N GLN A 75 2.80 23.83 -12.86
CA GLN A 75 3.82 23.28 -13.77
C GLN A 75 4.40 21.87 -13.51
N ALA A 76 4.01 20.94 -14.40
CA ALA A 76 4.79 19.79 -14.86
C ALA A 76 5.51 20.16 -16.18
N PRO A 77 6.41 19.34 -16.75
CA PRO A 77 7.37 18.39 -16.18
C PRO A 77 8.84 18.73 -16.61
N HIS A 78 9.84 18.01 -16.09
CA HIS A 78 11.24 17.95 -16.57
C HIS A 78 12.21 19.12 -16.33
N VAL A 79 12.13 19.85 -15.22
CA VAL A 79 13.20 20.82 -14.88
C VAL A 79 14.24 20.19 -13.95
N PHE A 80 15.45 19.99 -14.49
CA PHE A 80 16.67 19.68 -13.76
C PHE A 80 17.03 20.89 -12.87
N TYR A 81 16.67 20.88 -11.59
CA TYR A 81 17.14 21.90 -10.66
C TYR A 81 18.53 21.51 -10.16
N THR A 82 19.57 22.18 -10.67
CA THR A 82 20.91 22.18 -10.07
C THR A 82 20.90 23.06 -8.83
N VAL A 83 20.60 22.49 -7.66
CA VAL A 83 20.80 23.18 -6.38
C VAL A 83 22.29 23.11 -6.04
N GLY A 84 23.02 24.16 -6.40
CA GLY A 84 24.42 24.34 -6.02
C GLY A 84 24.56 24.56 -4.52
N ASN A 85 25.28 23.67 -3.83
CA ASN A 85 25.79 23.96 -2.49
C ASN A 85 27.25 24.41 -2.62
N SER A 86 27.67 25.33 -1.76
CA SER A 86 28.97 26.03 -1.77
C SER A 86 30.22 25.14 -1.54
N LYS A 87 30.13 23.84 -1.77
CA LYS A 87 31.24 22.88 -1.87
C LYS A 87 30.94 21.84 -2.95
N GLY A 88 31.04 22.25 -4.21
CA GLY A 88 31.48 21.42 -5.35
C GLY A 88 30.88 20.03 -5.60
N LYS A 89 29.73 19.65 -5.04
CA LYS A 89 29.04 18.39 -5.40
C LYS A 89 27.73 18.69 -6.11
N LYS A 90 27.73 18.48 -7.44
CA LYS A 90 26.55 18.53 -8.30
C LYS A 90 25.62 17.38 -7.92
N LEU A 91 24.58 17.64 -7.14
CA LEU A 91 23.47 16.70 -6.98
C LEU A 91 22.59 16.79 -8.22
N THR A 92 22.52 15.72 -9.00
CA THR A 92 21.55 15.56 -10.07
C THR A 92 20.23 15.09 -9.45
N LEU A 93 19.14 15.84 -9.63
CA LEU A 93 17.80 15.36 -9.32
C LEU A 93 17.29 14.56 -10.52
N ARG A 94 16.80 13.33 -10.29
CA ARG A 94 16.15 12.52 -11.33
C ARG A 94 14.74 12.17 -10.84
N GLY A 95 13.75 12.95 -11.31
CA GLY A 95 12.42 13.00 -10.70
C GLY A 95 12.44 13.81 -9.39
N HIS A 96 11.49 13.55 -8.48
CA HIS A 96 11.38 14.25 -7.19
C HIS A 96 12.34 13.71 -6.10
N HIS A 97 13.24 12.77 -6.46
CA HIS A 97 14.19 12.19 -5.52
C HIS A 97 15.62 12.72 -5.76
N PRO A 98 16.35 13.06 -4.69
CA PRO A 98 17.78 13.34 -4.79
C PRO A 98 18.55 12.06 -5.13
N MET A 99 19.47 12.13 -6.09
CA MET A 99 20.42 11.04 -6.38
C MET A 99 21.40 10.91 -5.21
N CYS A 100 21.07 10.04 -4.26
CA CYS A 100 21.84 9.76 -3.06
C CYS A 100 21.98 8.24 -2.88
N LYS A 101 23.15 7.75 -2.44
CA LYS A 101 23.43 6.31 -2.28
C LYS A 101 22.39 5.58 -1.41
N ASN A 102 21.81 6.30 -0.44
CA ASN A 102 20.75 5.80 0.45
C ASN A 102 19.36 5.68 -0.21
N PHE A 103 19.14 6.28 -1.38
CA PHE A 103 17.90 6.15 -2.18
C PHE A 103 17.98 5.06 -3.25
N SER A 104 19.12 4.37 -3.41
CA SER A 104 19.30 3.35 -4.45
C SER A 104 18.32 2.18 -4.34
N ALA A 105 17.81 1.89 -3.14
CA ALA A 105 16.80 0.85 -2.90
C ALA A 105 15.35 1.31 -3.20
N HIS A 106 15.12 2.58 -3.53
CA HIS A 106 13.79 3.12 -3.87
C HIS A 106 13.55 3.20 -5.38
N VAL A 107 14.59 3.01 -6.20
CA VAL A 107 14.53 3.17 -7.65
C VAL A 107 14.85 1.84 -8.34
N ILE A 108 14.08 1.49 -9.36
CA ILE A 108 14.37 0.39 -10.30
C ILE A 108 14.71 1.02 -11.65
N GLN A 109 15.78 0.54 -12.29
CA GLN A 109 16.14 0.94 -13.65
C GLN A 109 15.78 -0.18 -14.61
N THR A 110 14.87 0.09 -15.54
CA THR A 110 14.48 -0.85 -16.59
C THR A 110 14.50 -0.10 -17.92
N GLY A 111 15.33 -0.56 -18.88
CA GLY A 111 15.38 0.01 -20.23
C GLY A 111 15.65 1.52 -20.29
N GLY A 112 16.58 2.03 -19.46
CA GLY A 112 16.96 3.46 -19.42
C GLY A 112 16.02 4.38 -18.63
N LYS A 113 14.82 3.90 -18.25
CA LYS A 113 13.83 4.63 -17.43
C LYS A 113 13.92 4.23 -15.95
N THR A 114 13.67 5.18 -15.05
CA THR A 114 13.68 4.99 -13.59
C THR A 114 12.28 4.96 -13.02
N PHE A 115 11.94 3.90 -12.29
CA PHE A 115 10.65 3.72 -11.62
C PHE A 115 10.80 3.64 -10.10
N CYS A 116 9.77 4.03 -9.35
CA CYS A 116 9.75 3.84 -7.90
C CYS A 116 9.38 2.40 -7.56
N ALA A 117 10.24 1.69 -6.83
CA ALA A 117 10.02 0.30 -6.46
C ALA A 117 8.72 0.10 -5.67
N GLY A 118 8.38 1.06 -4.79
CA GLY A 118 7.15 0.99 -3.99
C GLY A 118 5.89 1.16 -4.83
N CYS A 119 5.88 2.18 -5.71
CA CYS A 119 4.75 2.45 -6.59
C CYS A 119 4.53 1.32 -7.60
N SER A 120 5.60 0.83 -8.22
CA SER A 120 5.52 -0.31 -9.14
C SER A 120 4.99 -1.57 -8.45
N GLY A 121 5.47 -1.85 -7.24
CA GLY A 121 4.96 -2.98 -6.44
C GLY A 121 3.48 -2.84 -6.12
N LEU A 122 3.05 -1.67 -5.63
CA LEU A 122 1.65 -1.41 -5.31
C LEU A 122 0.74 -1.51 -6.54
N PHE A 123 1.19 -1.02 -7.70
CA PHE A 123 0.46 -1.15 -8.95
C PHE A 123 0.31 -2.62 -9.37
N LEU A 124 1.40 -3.40 -9.34
CA LEU A 124 1.36 -4.82 -9.69
C LEU A 124 0.46 -5.63 -8.75
N GLY A 125 0.57 -5.39 -7.44
CA GLY A 125 -0.29 -6.04 -6.46
C GLY A 125 -1.75 -5.63 -6.59
N GLY A 126 -2.03 -4.36 -6.87
CA GLY A 126 -3.36 -3.85 -7.17
C GLY A 126 -3.97 -4.48 -8.43
N LEU A 127 -3.18 -4.60 -9.50
CA LEU A 127 -3.60 -5.27 -10.73
C LEU A 127 -3.95 -6.74 -10.47
N ALA A 128 -3.09 -7.47 -9.77
CA ALA A 128 -3.33 -8.86 -9.39
C ALA A 128 -4.58 -9.01 -8.51
N ALA A 129 -4.77 -8.11 -7.54
CA ALA A 129 -5.96 -8.06 -6.70
C ALA A 129 -7.23 -7.76 -7.49
N SER A 130 -7.20 -6.84 -8.46
CA SER A 130 -8.34 -6.55 -9.33
C SER A 130 -8.72 -7.75 -10.19
N VAL A 131 -7.75 -8.42 -10.82
CA VAL A 131 -8.00 -9.65 -11.59
C VAL A 131 -8.59 -10.73 -10.68
N GLY A 132 -8.00 -10.96 -9.52
CA GLY A 132 -8.51 -11.92 -8.54
C GLY A 132 -9.93 -11.58 -8.08
N THR A 133 -10.26 -10.30 -7.89
CA THR A 133 -11.59 -9.83 -7.50
C THR A 133 -12.62 -10.16 -8.55
N LEU A 134 -12.31 -9.91 -9.83
CA LEU A 134 -13.18 -10.27 -10.94
C LEU A 134 -13.43 -11.79 -10.98
N LEU A 135 -12.38 -12.59 -10.84
CA LEU A 135 -12.49 -14.05 -10.88
C LEU A 135 -13.28 -14.62 -9.69
N TYR A 136 -13.01 -14.14 -8.47
CA TYR A 136 -13.62 -14.68 -7.26
C TYR A 136 -15.05 -14.18 -7.01
N PHE A 137 -15.26 -12.86 -7.01
CA PHE A 137 -16.55 -12.27 -6.63
C PHE A 137 -17.58 -12.27 -7.76
N PHE A 138 -17.13 -12.23 -9.02
CA PHE A 138 -18.02 -12.20 -10.20
C PHE A 138 -17.93 -13.48 -11.04
N GLY A 139 -16.75 -14.11 -11.12
CA GLY A 139 -16.52 -15.35 -11.87
C GLY A 139 -16.89 -16.64 -11.14
N ASN A 140 -17.41 -16.53 -9.91
CA ASN A 140 -17.87 -17.66 -9.08
C ASN A 140 -16.79 -18.73 -8.80
N LEU A 141 -15.51 -18.31 -8.79
CA LEU A 141 -14.38 -19.19 -8.51
C LEU A 141 -14.52 -19.78 -7.09
N HIS A 142 -14.68 -21.10 -7.00
CA HIS A 142 -14.79 -21.80 -5.72
C HIS A 142 -13.41 -22.05 -5.13
N ILE A 143 -13.19 -21.50 -3.93
CA ILE A 143 -11.91 -21.59 -3.23
C ILE A 143 -11.89 -22.67 -2.13
N GLY A 144 -13.05 -23.26 -1.81
CA GLY A 144 -13.17 -24.51 -1.04
C GLY A 144 -12.32 -24.56 0.23
N GLN A 145 -11.55 -25.65 0.39
CA GLN A 145 -10.69 -25.92 1.55
C GLN A 145 -9.48 -24.97 1.66
N ASN A 146 -9.14 -24.25 0.59
CA ASN A 146 -7.92 -23.43 0.53
C ASN A 146 -8.11 -22.04 1.18
N SER A 147 -9.32 -21.70 1.62
CA SER A 147 -9.64 -20.40 2.22
C SER A 147 -8.76 -20.07 3.44
N LEU A 148 -8.47 -21.07 4.29
CA LEU A 148 -7.59 -20.89 5.45
C LEU A 148 -6.14 -20.62 5.05
N LEU A 149 -5.63 -21.31 4.01
CA LEU A 149 -4.29 -21.07 3.50
C LEU A 149 -4.15 -19.66 2.90
N LEU A 150 -5.16 -19.22 2.13
CA LEU A 150 -5.19 -17.88 1.57
C LEU A 150 -5.22 -16.80 2.65
N LEU A 151 -6.00 -17.02 3.71
CA LEU A 151 -6.02 -16.14 4.88
C LEU A 151 -4.63 -15.99 5.51
N TRP A 152 -3.92 -17.10 5.77
CA TRP A 152 -2.59 -17.05 6.38
C TRP A 152 -1.52 -16.42 5.48
N ILE A 153 -1.53 -16.76 4.18
CA ILE A 153 -0.63 -16.16 3.19
C ILE A 153 -0.90 -14.65 3.10
N GLY A 154 -2.18 -14.27 3.03
CA GLY A 154 -2.60 -12.88 2.98
C GLY A 154 -2.20 -12.10 4.22
N ALA A 155 -2.47 -12.65 5.41
CA ALA A 155 -2.10 -12.04 6.69
C ALA A 155 -0.59 -11.82 6.78
N THR A 156 0.20 -12.80 6.35
CA THR A 156 1.66 -12.67 6.26
C THR A 156 2.06 -11.53 5.33
N GLY A 157 1.42 -11.39 4.17
CA GLY A 157 1.68 -10.29 3.25
C GLY A 157 1.34 -8.91 3.80
N VAL A 158 0.22 -8.80 4.53
CA VAL A 158 -0.17 -7.55 5.21
C VAL A 158 0.85 -7.19 6.30
N VAL A 159 1.20 -8.15 7.16
CA VAL A 159 2.16 -7.96 8.26
C VAL A 159 3.53 -7.55 7.72
N LEU A 160 4.07 -8.28 6.73
CA LEU A 160 5.36 -7.95 6.12
C LEU A 160 5.34 -6.58 5.45
N GLY A 161 4.24 -6.21 4.79
CA GLY A 161 4.08 -4.91 4.17
C GLY A 161 4.05 -3.74 5.16
N LEU A 162 3.35 -3.90 6.29
CA LEU A 162 3.29 -2.88 7.34
C LEU A 162 4.62 -2.77 8.11
N LEU A 163 5.25 -3.90 8.43
CA LEU A 163 6.50 -3.92 9.20
C LEU A 163 7.74 -3.60 8.35
N GLN A 164 7.62 -3.55 7.03
CA GLN A 164 8.72 -3.27 6.10
C GLN A 164 9.54 -2.04 6.51
N PHE A 165 8.89 -0.96 6.95
CA PHE A 165 9.55 0.31 7.29
C PHE A 165 10.07 0.38 8.73
N SER A 166 9.53 -0.46 9.61
CA SER A 166 9.90 -0.48 11.04
C SER A 166 11.10 -1.40 11.30
N LEU A 167 11.09 -2.61 10.70
CA LEU A 167 12.01 -3.69 11.07
C LEU A 167 13.13 -3.92 10.05
N PHE A 168 12.90 -3.62 8.76
CA PHE A 168 13.84 -3.99 7.71
C PHE A 168 14.43 -2.77 7.00
N SER A 169 15.73 -2.51 7.24
CA SER A 169 16.52 -1.66 6.35
C SER A 169 16.83 -2.41 5.05
N ILE A 170 15.81 -2.60 4.19
CA ILE A 170 15.92 -3.41 2.97
C ILE A 170 16.82 -2.68 1.95
N PRO A 171 17.99 -3.25 1.61
CA PRO A 171 18.93 -2.62 0.69
C PRO A 171 18.58 -2.87 -0.79
N ARG A 172 17.70 -3.84 -1.07
CA ARG A 172 17.35 -4.26 -2.44
C ARG A 172 16.01 -3.70 -2.90
N SER A 173 16.06 -2.98 -4.02
CA SER A 173 14.90 -2.38 -4.69
C SER A 173 13.84 -3.42 -5.09
N SER A 174 14.26 -4.59 -5.57
CA SER A 174 13.35 -5.68 -5.96
C SER A 174 12.57 -6.27 -4.78
N VAL A 175 13.21 -6.43 -3.61
CA VAL A 175 12.54 -6.95 -2.40
C VAL A 175 11.49 -5.95 -1.92
N ARG A 176 11.80 -4.64 -1.98
CA ARG A 176 10.81 -3.59 -1.70
C ARG A 176 9.65 -3.64 -2.68
N CYS A 177 9.89 -3.80 -3.98
CA CYS A 177 8.82 -3.96 -4.97
C CYS A 177 7.93 -5.16 -4.64
N PHE A 178 8.54 -6.32 -4.39
CA PHE A 178 7.84 -7.55 -4.06
C PHE A 178 6.99 -7.40 -2.80
N LEU A 179 7.53 -6.88 -1.69
CA LEU A 179 6.76 -6.66 -0.47
C LEU A 179 5.61 -5.67 -0.67
N ASN A 180 5.79 -4.67 -1.53
CA ASN A 180 4.71 -3.73 -1.82
C ASN A 180 3.59 -4.37 -2.67
N ALA A 181 3.94 -5.27 -3.59
CA ALA A 181 2.97 -6.06 -4.33
C ALA A 181 2.27 -7.07 -3.42
N PHE A 182 3.04 -7.76 -2.57
CA PHE A 182 2.53 -8.79 -1.66
C PHE A 182 1.64 -8.22 -0.56
N PHE A 183 1.86 -6.99 -0.11
CA PHE A 183 0.92 -6.29 0.77
C PHE A 183 -0.46 -6.07 0.10
N ALA A 184 -0.48 -5.54 -1.12
CA ALA A 184 -1.72 -5.22 -1.82
C ALA A 184 -2.48 -6.48 -2.24
N PHE A 185 -1.76 -7.46 -2.78
CA PHE A 185 -2.33 -8.76 -3.11
C PHE A 185 -2.72 -9.54 -1.83
N GLY A 186 -1.92 -9.42 -0.76
CA GLY A 186 -2.20 -10.06 0.52
C GLY A 186 -3.51 -9.57 1.15
N ALA A 187 -3.82 -8.27 1.05
CA ALA A 187 -5.11 -7.74 1.47
C ALA A 187 -6.29 -8.40 0.73
N PHE A 188 -6.15 -8.64 -0.58
CA PHE A 188 -7.13 -9.40 -1.36
C PHE A 188 -7.23 -10.86 -0.87
N LEU A 189 -6.11 -11.53 -0.61
CA LEU A 189 -6.11 -12.91 -0.11
C LEU A 189 -6.77 -13.04 1.27
N VAL A 190 -6.57 -12.08 2.18
CA VAL A 190 -7.28 -12.04 3.47
C VAL A 190 -8.78 -11.90 3.24
N LEU A 191 -9.21 -11.01 2.33
CA LEU A 191 -10.63 -10.81 2.01
C LEU A 191 -11.29 -12.07 1.46
N VAL A 192 -10.65 -12.70 0.47
CA VAL A 192 -11.14 -13.93 -0.13
C VAL A 192 -11.15 -15.09 0.85
N GLY A 193 -10.08 -15.26 1.63
CA GLY A 193 -10.02 -16.29 2.66
C GLY A 193 -11.11 -16.10 3.72
N THR A 194 -11.36 -14.85 4.13
CA THR A 194 -12.37 -14.52 5.15
C THR A 194 -13.80 -14.69 4.63
N ASP A 195 -14.13 -14.22 3.42
CA ASP A 195 -15.45 -14.46 2.81
C ASP A 195 -15.69 -15.96 2.60
N GLY A 196 -14.66 -16.70 2.18
CA GLY A 196 -14.72 -18.15 1.97
C GLY A 196 -15.01 -18.94 3.25
N ILE A 197 -14.57 -18.44 4.42
CA ILE A 197 -14.74 -19.12 5.72
C ILE A 197 -16.00 -18.63 6.45
N THR A 198 -16.17 -17.31 6.58
CA THR A 198 -17.21 -16.72 7.43
C THR A 198 -18.52 -16.54 6.70
N GLN A 199 -18.48 -16.32 5.37
CA GLN A 199 -19.65 -16.04 4.55
C GLN A 199 -20.57 -14.95 5.14
N SER A 200 -20.00 -13.96 5.83
CA SER A 200 -20.74 -12.90 6.52
C SER A 200 -20.43 -11.53 5.94
N ILE A 201 -21.47 -10.80 5.53
CA ILE A 201 -21.31 -9.46 4.97
C ILE A 201 -20.68 -8.49 5.99
N PHE A 202 -20.99 -8.68 7.27
CA PHE A 202 -20.49 -7.84 8.34
C PHE A 202 -18.97 -7.99 8.51
N VAL A 203 -18.48 -9.22 8.50
CA VAL A 203 -17.04 -9.50 8.60
C VAL A 203 -16.31 -8.98 7.36
N ASP A 204 -16.88 -9.18 6.18
CA ASP A 204 -16.29 -8.70 4.92
C ASP A 204 -16.22 -7.17 4.88
N LEU A 205 -17.29 -6.46 5.26
CA LEU A 205 -17.30 -4.99 5.30
C LEU A 205 -16.35 -4.44 6.37
N PHE A 206 -16.30 -5.06 7.55
CA PHE A 206 -15.32 -4.74 8.59
C PHE A 206 -13.89 -4.85 8.05
N LEU A 207 -13.60 -5.95 7.34
CA LEU A 207 -12.30 -6.17 6.72
C LEU A 207 -12.02 -5.17 5.60
N VAL A 208 -13.01 -4.79 4.78
CA VAL A 208 -12.83 -3.74 3.76
C VAL A 208 -12.46 -2.39 4.40
N VAL A 209 -13.12 -2.01 5.49
CA VAL A 209 -12.76 -0.80 6.26
C VAL A 209 -11.35 -0.93 6.82
N LEU A 210 -10.99 -2.11 7.35
CA LEU A 210 -9.66 -2.39 7.86
C LEU A 210 -8.59 -2.32 6.76
N ILE A 211 -8.90 -2.75 5.52
CA ILE A 211 -8.01 -2.61 4.36
C ILE A 211 -7.74 -1.15 4.04
N ILE A 212 -8.77 -0.28 4.05
CA ILE A 212 -8.59 1.17 3.89
C ILE A 212 -7.66 1.71 4.99
N PHE A 213 -7.86 1.26 6.23
CA PHE A 213 -7.02 1.63 7.35
C PHE A 213 -5.56 1.15 7.20
N TRP A 214 -5.34 -0.06 6.67
CA TRP A 214 -4.00 -0.56 6.35
C TRP A 214 -3.32 0.28 5.27
N ILE A 215 -4.05 0.66 4.22
CA ILE A 215 -3.55 1.55 3.16
C ILE A 215 -3.12 2.88 3.78
N PHE A 216 -3.96 3.49 4.62
CA PHE A 216 -3.65 4.75 5.30
C PHE A 216 -2.40 4.63 6.20
N THR A 217 -2.35 3.61 7.04
CA THR A 217 -1.20 3.31 7.92
C THR A 217 0.08 3.17 7.11
N ARG A 218 0.02 2.47 5.98
CA ARG A 218 1.15 2.29 5.08
C ARG A 218 1.61 3.59 4.42
N VAL A 219 0.68 4.47 4.02
CA VAL A 219 1.03 5.79 3.48
C VAL A 219 1.79 6.60 4.53
N LEU A 220 1.32 6.63 5.78
CA LEU A 220 2.01 7.32 6.87
C LEU A 220 3.41 6.74 7.14
N LEU A 221 3.55 5.42 7.18
CA LEU A 221 4.84 4.74 7.37
C LEU A 221 5.81 5.01 6.21
N SER A 222 5.31 5.03 4.98
CA SER A 222 6.10 5.35 3.78
C SER A 222 6.61 6.79 3.81
N GLN A 223 5.76 7.76 4.18
CA GLN A 223 6.15 9.17 4.33
C GLN A 223 7.24 9.34 5.40
N TRP A 224 7.06 8.69 6.55
CA TRP A 224 8.06 8.72 7.62
C TRP A 224 9.39 8.11 7.20
N GLY A 225 9.37 6.98 6.47
CA GLY A 225 10.56 6.33 5.93
C GLY A 225 11.31 7.23 4.93
N HIS A 226 10.57 7.88 4.02
CA HIS A 226 11.15 8.84 3.07
C HIS A 226 11.78 10.05 3.76
N GLU A 227 11.12 10.61 4.77
CA GLU A 227 11.64 11.75 5.54
C GLU A 227 12.91 11.38 6.31
N ARG A 228 12.97 10.17 6.89
CA ARG A 228 14.17 9.65 7.55
C ARG A 228 15.34 9.55 6.57
N ILE A 229 15.13 9.00 5.37
CA ILE A 229 16.18 8.85 4.35
C ILE A 229 16.59 10.22 3.78
N CYS A 230 15.64 11.13 3.57
CA CYS A 230 15.96 12.49 3.10
C CYS A 230 16.88 13.23 4.07
N ARG A 231 16.60 13.17 5.39
CA ARG A 231 17.48 13.77 6.42
C ARG A 231 18.91 13.24 6.36
N LEU A 232 19.09 11.95 6.05
CA LEU A 232 20.42 11.35 5.88
C LEU A 232 21.16 11.86 4.62
N CYS A 233 20.46 12.32 3.60
CA CYS A 233 21.05 12.86 2.37
C CYS A 233 21.41 14.36 2.45
N LYS A 234 21.26 15.00 3.63
CA LYS A 234 21.66 16.41 3.92
C LYS A 234 21.12 17.45 2.91
N VAL A 235 19.95 17.22 2.33
CA VAL A 235 19.32 18.15 1.39
C VAL A 235 18.57 19.23 2.20
N ARG A 236 18.83 20.52 1.95
CA ARG A 236 18.27 21.66 2.74
C ARG A 236 16.74 21.75 2.71
N LYS A 237 16.12 21.26 1.64
CA LYS A 237 14.66 21.12 1.49
C LYS A 237 14.39 19.83 0.72
N CYS A 238 13.80 18.83 1.36
CA CYS A 238 12.91 17.94 0.63
C CYS A 238 11.58 18.66 0.57
N GLU A 239 11.38 19.48 -0.46
CA GLU A 239 10.06 20.04 -0.72
C GLU A 239 9.13 18.88 -1.11
N PHE A 240 8.41 18.39 -0.10
CA PHE A 240 7.20 17.61 -0.30
C PHE A 240 6.17 18.52 -0.98
N ARG A 241 6.07 18.46 -2.31
CA ARG A 241 4.77 18.68 -2.94
C ARG A 241 3.95 17.44 -2.59
N GLY A 242 3.04 17.61 -1.62
CA GLY A 242 2.33 16.55 -0.92
C GLY A 242 1.62 15.55 -1.85
N PHE A 243 1.51 14.33 -1.32
CA PHE A 243 0.55 13.31 -1.75
C PHE A 243 -0.89 13.80 -1.58
#